data_AF-A0A1M7DVA4-F1
#
_entry.id   AF-A0A1M7DVA4-F1
#
_cell.length_a   1.000
_cell.length_b   1.000
_cell.length_c   1.000
_cell.angle_alpha   90.00
_cell.angle_beta   90.00
_cell.angle_gamma   90.00
#
_symmetry.space_group_name_H-M   'P 1'
#
loop_
_entity.id
_entity.type
_entity.pdbx_description
1 polymer ?
#
loop_
_entity_poly.entity_id
_entity_poly.type
_entity_poly.pdbx_seq_one_letter_code
_entity_poly.pdbx_strand_id
1 'polypeptide(L)'
;MSIRTPLCDLFRIEHPVLLAPMALVSGGALAAAVSRAGGLGLIGGGYGDADWLTREFDAAGDTRIGVGFITWSLVRHMAYAPAG
;
A
#
# COMPACT_ATOMS: atom_id res chain seq x y z
N MET A 1 12.37 17.92 -16.05
CA MET A 1 11.34 17.50 -17.03
C MET A 1 10.77 16.18 -16.53
N SER A 2 9.46 16.11 -16.23
CA SER A 2 8.82 14.88 -15.72
C SER A 2 8.30 14.03 -16.88
N ILE A 3 8.51 12.72 -16.84
CA ILE A 3 7.88 11.77 -17.77
C ILE A 3 6.43 11.59 -17.32
N ARG A 4 5.46 11.86 -18.21
CA ARG A 4 4.04 11.63 -17.92
C ARG A 4 3.54 10.40 -18.68
N THR A 5 2.82 9.52 -17.99
CA THR A 5 2.20 8.32 -18.58
C THR A 5 0.73 8.24 -18.17
N PRO A 6 -0.11 7.40 -18.82
CA PRO A 6 -1.50 7.21 -18.40
C PRO A 6 -1.68 6.79 -16.93
N LEU A 7 -0.64 6.21 -16.32
CA LEU A 7 -0.59 5.86 -14.90
C LEU A 7 -0.74 7.10 -14.00
N CYS A 8 -0.12 8.22 -14.40
CA CYS A 8 -0.21 9.49 -13.70
C CYS A 8 -1.65 10.00 -13.65
N ASP A 9 -2.38 9.89 -14.76
CA ASP A 9 -3.77 10.34 -14.85
C ASP A 9 -4.71 9.41 -14.08
N LEU A 10 -4.53 8.09 -14.23
CA LEU A 10 -5.33 7.06 -13.54
C LEU A 10 -5.25 7.20 -12.01
N PHE A 11 -4.03 7.36 -11.49
CA PHE A 11 -3.81 7.44 -10.05
C PHE A 11 -3.73 8.86 -9.51
N ARG A 12 -3.76 9.90 -10.36
CA ARG A 12 -3.59 11.31 -9.97
C ARG A 12 -2.27 11.53 -9.21
N ILE A 13 -1.17 11.10 -9.82
CA ILE A 13 0.20 11.22 -9.30
C ILE A 13 1.09 12.02 -10.27
N GLU A 14 2.17 12.61 -9.77
CA GLU A 14 3.08 13.49 -10.54
C GLU A 14 4.16 12.72 -11.30
N HIS A 15 4.60 11.61 -10.71
CA HIS A 15 5.65 10.76 -11.23
C HIS A 15 5.11 9.35 -11.47
N PRO A 16 5.43 8.71 -12.61
CA PRO A 16 5.02 7.33 -12.91
C PRO A 16 5.89 6.33 -12.13
N VAL A 17 6.01 6.53 -10.81
CA VAL A 17 6.86 5.77 -9.89
C VAL A 17 5.97 5.19 -8.79
N LEU A 18 6.03 3.87 -8.66
CA LEU A 18 5.28 3.11 -7.68
C LEU A 18 6.24 2.46 -6.70
N LEU A 19 5.96 2.59 -5.40
CA LEU A 19 6.60 1.75 -4.39
C LEU A 19 5.98 0.35 -4.47
N ALA A 20 6.79 -0.67 -4.76
CA ALA A 20 6.32 -2.04 -4.73
C ALA A 20 5.89 -2.43 -3.30
N PRO A 21 4.75 -3.12 -3.13
CA PRO A 21 4.31 -3.61 -1.83
C PRO A 21 5.19 -4.80 -1.42
N MET A 22 6.16 -4.55 -0.55
CA MET A 22 7.11 -5.52 -0.04
C MET A 22 6.80 -5.78 1.43
N ALA A 23 6.23 -6.94 1.74
CA ALA A 23 5.95 -7.34 3.12
C ALA A 23 7.23 -7.21 3.98
N LEU A 24 7.07 -6.71 5.21
CA LEU A 24 8.17 -6.42 6.16
C LEU A 24 9.13 -5.29 5.77
N VAL A 25 8.96 -4.67 4.60
CA VAL A 25 9.86 -3.60 4.10
C VAL A 25 9.09 -2.30 3.84
N SER A 26 8.00 -2.35 3.07
CA SER A 26 7.21 -1.17 2.74
C SER A 26 6.08 -0.95 3.76
N GLY A 27 6.41 -0.26 4.85
CA GLY A 27 5.45 0.20 5.86
C GLY A 27 4.75 1.52 5.49
N GLY A 28 3.85 1.95 6.35
CA GLY A 28 3.01 3.14 6.20
C GLY A 28 3.80 4.43 6.01
N ALA A 29 4.83 4.63 6.84
CA ALA A 29 5.67 5.83 6.76
C ALA A 29 6.39 5.94 5.41
N LEU A 30 6.88 4.82 4.86
CA LEU A 30 7.54 4.80 3.55
C LEU A 30 6.53 5.01 2.41
N ALA A 31 5.39 4.33 2.46
CA ALA A 31 4.31 4.53 1.49
C ALA A 31 3.86 5.99 1.46
N ALA A 32 3.66 6.60 2.63
CA ALA A 32 3.25 7.98 2.73
C ALA A 32 4.34 8.96 2.23
N ALA A 33 5.61 8.68 2.49
CA ALA A 33 6.72 9.48 1.96
C ALA A 33 6.74 9.45 0.42
N VAL A 34 6.57 8.28 -0.21
CA VAL A 34 6.51 8.14 -1.67
C VAL A 34 5.30 8.87 -2.25
N SER A 35 4.12 8.72 -1.64
CA SER A 35 2.92 9.42 -2.09
C SER A 35 3.06 10.94 -2.00
N ARG A 36 3.63 11.48 -0.91
CA ARG A 36 3.88 12.92 -0.75
C ARG A 36 4.94 13.45 -1.73
N ALA A 37 5.87 12.59 -2.16
CA ALA A 37 6.85 12.92 -3.19
C ALA A 37 6.27 12.86 -4.62
N GLY A 38 4.96 12.63 -4.78
CA GLY A 38 4.28 12.63 -6.08
C GLY A 38 4.24 11.27 -6.79
N GLY A 39 4.66 10.18 -6.13
CA GLY A 39 4.48 8.80 -6.63
C GLY A 39 3.23 8.13 -6.07
N LEU A 40 3.12 6.81 -6.23
CA LEU A 40 2.11 5.98 -5.55
C LEU A 40 2.79 5.07 -4.53
N GLY A 41 2.57 5.35 -3.24
CA GLY A 41 3.03 4.53 -2.13
C GLY A 41 2.09 3.36 -1.83
N LEU A 42 2.65 2.16 -1.64
CA LEU A 42 1.90 0.96 -1.27
C LEU A 42 2.48 0.29 -0.01
N ILE A 43 1.61 -0.07 0.94
CA ILE A 43 1.97 -0.87 2.11
C ILE A 43 2.04 -2.36 1.72
N GLY A 44 2.99 -3.08 2.29
CA GLY A 44 3.18 -4.52 2.08
C GLY A 44 2.32 -5.40 2.97
N GLY A 45 1.00 -5.47 2.73
CA GLY A 45 0.04 -6.29 3.49
C GLY A 45 0.07 -7.79 3.18
N GLY A 46 1.14 -8.31 2.59
CA GLY A 46 1.17 -9.60 1.90
C GLY A 46 0.69 -10.81 2.72
N TYR A 47 0.92 -10.81 4.03
CA TYR A 47 0.59 -11.93 4.93
C TYR A 47 -0.69 -11.72 5.76
N GLY A 48 -1.50 -10.69 5.47
CA GLY A 48 -2.84 -10.57 6.04
C GLY A 48 -2.93 -10.36 7.56
N ASP A 49 -1.87 -9.87 8.21
CA ASP A 49 -1.90 -9.46 9.62
C ASP A 49 -2.64 -8.13 9.76
N ALA A 50 -3.85 -8.18 10.32
CA ALA A 50 -4.73 -7.02 10.46
C ALA A 50 -4.24 -6.00 11.50
N ASP A 51 -3.62 -6.45 12.59
CA ASP A 51 -3.11 -5.56 13.64
C ASP A 51 -1.88 -4.81 13.14
N TRP A 52 -0.99 -5.50 12.43
CA TRP A 52 0.12 -4.86 11.74
C TRP A 52 -0.39 -3.85 10.71
N LEU A 53 -1.35 -4.23 9.87
CA LEU A 53 -1.86 -3.35 8.83
C LEU A 53 -2.51 -2.09 9.41
N THR A 54 -3.25 -2.21 10.51
CA THR A 54 -3.82 -1.06 11.24
C THR A 54 -2.73 -0.08 11.68
N ARG A 55 -1.66 -0.58 12.31
CA ARG A 55 -0.52 0.26 12.73
C ARG A 55 0.16 0.97 11.57
N GLU A 56 0.29 0.29 10.42
CA GLU A 56 0.89 0.90 9.24
C GLU A 56 -0.03 1.94 8.59
N PHE A 57 -1.35 1.75 8.63
CA PHE A 57 -2.29 2.81 8.22
C PHE A 57 -2.17 4.05 9.13
N ASP A 58 -2.09 3.85 10.45
CA ASP A 58 -1.86 4.95 11.40
C ASP A 58 -0.55 5.70 11.10
N ALA A 59 0.52 4.97 10.79
CA ALA A 59 1.81 5.54 10.42
C ALA A 59 1.78 6.32 9.08
N ALA A 60 0.86 5.99 8.17
CA ALA A 60 0.66 6.71 6.92
C ALA A 60 -0.13 8.03 7.10
N GLY A 61 -0.93 8.13 8.16
CA GLY A 61 -1.83 9.26 8.43
C GLY A 61 -2.84 9.47 7.30
N ASP A 62 -3.20 10.73 7.03
CA ASP A 62 -4.17 11.10 5.98
C ASP A 62 -3.62 10.99 4.54
N THR A 63 -2.43 10.43 4.36
CA THR A 63 -1.81 10.34 3.04
C THR A 63 -2.50 9.28 2.21
N ARG A 64 -2.88 9.62 0.97
CA ARG A 64 -3.40 8.64 0.03
C ARG A 64 -2.35 7.59 -0.32
N ILE A 65 -2.54 6.36 0.15
CA ILE A 65 -1.71 5.19 -0.12
C ILE A 65 -2.57 4.02 -0.58
N GLY A 66 -1.95 2.97 -1.10
CA GLY A 66 -2.60 1.68 -1.34
C GLY A 66 -1.97 0.55 -0.52
N VAL A 67 -2.49 -0.65 -0.67
CA VAL A 67 -1.99 -1.86 0.00
C VAL A 67 -1.91 -3.00 -1.00
N GLY A 68 -0.80 -3.74 -1.00
CA GLY A 68 -0.67 -4.98 -1.77
C GLY A 68 -0.90 -6.20 -0.88
N PHE A 69 -1.77 -7.11 -1.34
CA PHE A 69 -2.01 -8.41 -0.72
C PHE A 69 -1.54 -9.55 -1.60
N ILE A 70 -1.13 -10.65 -0.99
CA ILE A 70 -0.90 -11.91 -1.68
C ILE A 70 -2.18 -12.74 -1.56
N THR A 71 -2.88 -12.94 -2.67
CA THR A 71 -4.23 -13.54 -2.69
C THR A 71 -4.31 -14.90 -2.01
N TRP A 72 -3.32 -15.79 -2.22
CA TRP A 72 -3.33 -17.10 -1.54
C TRP A 72 -3.18 -16.99 -0.02
N SER A 73 -2.42 -15.99 0.47
CA SER A 73 -2.23 -15.76 1.90
C SER A 73 -3.49 -15.14 2.49
N LEU A 74 -4.07 -14.14 1.81
CA LEU A 74 -5.29 -13.46 2.26
C LEU A 74 -6.44 -14.45 2.47
N VAL A 75 -6.63 -15.39 1.54
CA VAL A 75 -7.67 -16.43 1.65
C VAL A 75 -7.49 -17.30 2.90
N ARG A 76 -6.25 -17.61 3.31
CA ARG A 76 -5.99 -18.41 4.53
C ARG A 76 -6.38 -17.68 5.80
N HIS A 77 -6.21 -16.36 5.85
CA HIS A 77 -6.62 -15.53 6.99
C HIS A 77 -8.13 -15.25 6.98
N MET A 78 -8.75 -15.20 5.80
CA MET A 78 -10.20 -14.98 5.66
C MET A 78 -11.04 -16.24 5.97
N ALA A 79 -10.49 -17.45 5.74
CA ALA A 79 -11.14 -18.72 6.06
C ALA A 79 -11.23 -19.01 7.58
N TYR A 80 -10.64 -18.18 8.43
CA TYR A 80 -10.66 -18.30 9.90
C TYR A 80 -11.31 -17.08 10.59
N ALA A 81 -12.06 -16.24 9.89
CA ALA A 81 -12.96 -15.32 10.58
C ALA A 81 -14.23 -16.11 10.96
N PRO A 82 -14.46 -16.45 12.25
CA PRO A 82 -15.74 -17.04 12.63
C PRO A 82 -16.85 -16.10 12.16
N ALA A 83 -17.84 -16.64 11.46
CA ALA A 83 -19.05 -15.91 11.14
C ALA A 83 -19.64 -15.41 12.46
N GLY A 84 -19.57 -14.10 12.69
CA GLY A 84 -20.29 -13.43 13.75
C GLY A 84 -21.78 -13.49 13.50
#